data_AF-A0A7C5AI27-F1
#
_entry.id   AF-A0A7C5AI27-F1
#
_cell.length_a   1.000
_cell.length_b   1.000
_cell.length_c   1.000
_cell.angle_alpha   90.00
_cell.angle_beta   90.00
_cell.angle_gamma   90.00
#
_symmetry.space_group_name_H-M   'P 1'
#
loop_
_entity.id
_entity.type
_entity.pdbx_description
1 polymer ?
#
loop_
_entity_poly.entity_id
_entity_poly.type
_entity_poly.pdbx_seq_one_letter_code
_entity_poly.pdbx_strand_id
1 'polypeptide(L)'
;MKIPLNIGGNGAVSSRAAQAKVLEKDILAAQKGDWNAKNNIIRTFTPLITSLAEKRTQDLAEINRYIEAGKEGLLKAVRKYKPSVGADKFNIFAVDFIEKSLDRCQKGGGFWARLFGR
;
A
#
# COMPACT_ATOMS: atom_id res chain seq x y z
N MET A 1 21.47 -43.10 -15.59
CA MET A 1 21.60 -41.84 -16.35
C MET A 1 21.11 -40.70 -15.45
N LYS A 2 22.01 -39.82 -14.99
CA LYS A 2 21.64 -38.60 -14.25
C LYS A 2 21.26 -37.55 -15.27
N ILE A 3 20.02 -37.07 -15.23
CA ILE A 3 19.57 -35.92 -16.02
C ILE A 3 19.97 -34.68 -15.19
N PRO A 4 20.94 -33.86 -15.61
CA PRO A 4 21.18 -32.59 -14.96
C PRO A 4 20.03 -31.65 -15.31
N LEU A 5 19.14 -31.41 -14.36
CA LEU A 5 18.15 -30.34 -14.42
C LEU A 5 18.90 -29.01 -14.36
N ASN A 6 19.12 -28.42 -15.53
CA ASN A 6 19.66 -27.09 -15.69
C ASN A 6 18.56 -26.08 -15.29
N ILE A 7 18.46 -25.80 -13.98
CA ILE A 7 17.62 -24.71 -13.45
C ILE A 7 18.34 -23.39 -13.75
N GLY A 8 18.34 -23.01 -15.02
CA GLY A 8 18.87 -21.74 -15.47
C GLY A 8 17.93 -20.60 -15.08
N GLY A 9 18.34 -19.79 -14.10
CA GLY A 9 18.31 -18.31 -14.09
C GLY A 9 17.02 -17.51 -14.37
N ASN A 10 15.89 -18.12 -14.75
CA ASN A 10 14.68 -17.41 -15.22
C ASN A 10 13.60 -17.21 -14.14
N GLY A 11 13.82 -17.68 -12.92
CA GLY A 11 12.81 -17.64 -11.84
C GLY A 11 12.49 -16.24 -11.31
N ALA A 12 13.42 -15.28 -11.41
CA ALA A 12 13.25 -13.95 -10.81
C ALA A 12 12.39 -12.98 -11.65
N VAL A 13 12.39 -13.12 -12.98
CA VAL A 13 11.62 -12.22 -13.87
C VAL A 13 10.15 -12.64 -13.95
N SER A 14 9.90 -13.96 -13.94
CA SER A 14 8.54 -14.53 -13.91
C SER A 14 7.75 -14.08 -12.67
N SER A 15 8.42 -14.00 -11.51
CA SER A 15 7.76 -13.67 -10.25
C SER A 15 7.31 -12.20 -10.16
N ARG A 16 8.09 -11.24 -10.68
CA ARG A 16 7.75 -9.81 -10.63
C ARG A 16 6.61 -9.45 -11.59
N ALA A 17 6.68 -9.95 -12.83
CA ALA A 17 5.62 -9.73 -13.81
C ALA A 17 4.30 -10.38 -13.36
N ALA A 18 4.35 -11.57 -12.73
CA ALA A 18 3.18 -12.19 -12.14
C ALA A 18 2.58 -11.35 -10.99
N GLN A 19 3.42 -10.80 -10.11
CA GLN A 19 2.97 -9.90 -9.04
C GLN A 19 2.32 -8.63 -9.59
N ALA A 20 2.90 -8.02 -10.63
CA ALA A 20 2.32 -6.85 -11.28
C ALA A 20 0.93 -7.13 -11.87
N LYS A 21 0.74 -8.29 -12.51
CA LYS A 21 -0.56 -8.73 -13.04
C LYS A 21 -1.60 -8.99 -11.95
N VAL A 22 -1.19 -9.62 -10.84
CA VAL A 22 -2.07 -9.84 -9.69
C VAL A 22 -2.50 -8.51 -9.08
N LEU A 23 -1.57 -7.59 -8.89
CA LEU A 23 -1.83 -6.24 -8.39
C LEU A 23 -2.77 -5.47 -9.32
N GLU A 24 -2.56 -5.55 -10.64
CA GLU A 24 -3.44 -4.92 -11.63
C GLU A 24 -4.89 -5.42 -11.50
N LYS A 25 -5.07 -6.74 -11.43
CA LYS A 25 -6.37 -7.38 -11.25
C LYS A 25 -7.04 -6.92 -9.95
N ASP A 26 -6.29 -6.90 -8.86
CA ASP A 26 -6.81 -6.49 -7.55
C ASP A 26 -7.17 -4.99 -7.56
N ILE A 27 -6.39 -4.11 -8.22
CA ILE A 27 -6.72 -2.68 -8.34
C ILE A 27 -8.05 -2.51 -9.08
N LEU A 28 -8.23 -3.18 -10.22
CA LEU A 28 -9.46 -3.11 -11.00
C LEU A 28 -10.68 -3.63 -10.22
N ALA A 29 -10.52 -4.74 -9.50
CA ALA A 29 -11.59 -5.30 -8.67
C ALA A 29 -11.92 -4.40 -7.47
N ALA A 30 -10.90 -3.87 -6.79
CA ALA A 30 -11.05 -2.97 -5.65
C ALA A 30 -11.74 -1.65 -6.05
N GLN A 31 -11.46 -1.12 -7.24
CA GLN A 31 -12.16 0.04 -7.81
C GLN A 31 -13.65 -0.22 -8.03
N LYS A 32 -14.04 -1.47 -8.34
CA LYS A 32 -15.43 -1.92 -8.45
C LYS A 32 -16.08 -2.24 -7.09
N GLY A 33 -15.35 -2.08 -5.99
CA GLY A 33 -15.86 -2.26 -4.64
C GLY A 33 -15.59 -3.64 -4.02
N ASP A 34 -14.86 -4.53 -4.70
CA ASP A 34 -14.51 -5.86 -4.16
C ASP A 34 -13.69 -5.74 -2.86
N TRP A 35 -14.24 -6.27 -1.78
CA TRP A 35 -13.63 -6.25 -0.45
C TRP A 35 -12.41 -7.17 -0.34
N ASN A 36 -12.42 -8.31 -1.02
CA ASN A 36 -11.28 -9.23 -1.01
C ASN A 36 -10.09 -8.60 -1.73
N ALA A 37 -10.35 -7.94 -2.86
CA ALA A 37 -9.31 -7.23 -3.60
C ALA A 37 -8.69 -6.08 -2.78
N LYS A 38 -9.52 -5.29 -2.06
CA LYS A 38 -9.01 -4.26 -1.14
C LYS A 38 -8.11 -4.87 -0.06
N ASN A 39 -8.54 -5.98 0.56
CA ASN A 39 -7.77 -6.65 1.59
C ASN A 39 -6.44 -7.21 1.06
N ASN A 40 -6.41 -7.76 -0.16
CA ASN A 40 -5.19 -8.24 -0.80
C ASN A 40 -4.19 -7.10 -1.05
N ILE A 41 -4.66 -5.95 -1.53
CA ILE A 41 -3.83 -4.76 -1.73
C ILE A 41 -3.28 -4.27 -0.40
N ILE A 42 -4.14 -4.14 0.63
CA ILE A 42 -3.69 -3.74 1.97
C ILE A 42 -2.60 -4.67 2.47
N ARG A 43 -2.81 -5.99 2.42
CA ARG A 43 -1.83 -6.99 2.85
C ARG A 43 -0.49 -6.85 2.13
N THR A 44 -0.52 -6.58 0.83
CA THR A 44 0.68 -6.36 0.01
C THR A 44 1.48 -5.14 0.46
N PHE A 45 0.80 -4.08 0.88
CA PHE A 45 1.42 -2.82 1.27
C PHE A 45 1.63 -2.66 2.79
N THR A 46 1.11 -3.57 3.62
CA THR A 46 1.27 -3.53 5.09
C THR A 46 2.72 -3.34 5.51
N PRO A 47 3.73 -4.08 4.99
CA PRO A 47 5.12 -3.90 5.41
C PRO A 47 5.65 -2.48 5.18
N LEU A 48 5.29 -1.86 4.05
CA LEU A 48 5.65 -0.48 3.75
C LEU A 48 4.96 0.50 4.70
N ILE A 49 3.65 0.34 4.90
CA ILE A 49 2.85 1.21 5.77
C ILE A 49 3.37 1.15 7.21
N THR A 50 3.65 -0.05 7.72
CA THR A 50 4.22 -0.25 9.06
C THR A 50 5.58 0.43 9.19
N SER A 51 6.49 0.21 8.23
CA SER A 51 7.80 0.87 8.26
C SER A 51 7.69 2.40 8.21
N LEU A 52 6.75 2.95 7.44
CA LEU A 52 6.51 4.39 7.38
C LEU A 52 5.87 4.96 8.66
N ALA A 53 5.07 4.15 9.38
CA ALA A 53 4.50 4.52 10.67
C ALA A 53 5.58 4.53 11.77
N GLU A 54 6.40 3.48 11.85
CA GLU A 54 7.50 3.35 12.82
C GLU A 54 8.57 4.45 12.66
N LYS A 55 8.75 4.98 11.44
CA LYS A 55 9.61 6.15 11.18
C LYS A 55 9.04 7.47 11.72
N ARG A 56 7.72 7.56 11.94
CA ARG A 56 7.06 8.78 12.41
C ARG A 56 6.92 8.83 13.92
N THR A 57 6.80 7.67 14.57
CA THR A 57 6.63 7.59 16.01
C THR A 57 7.15 6.25 16.54
N GLN A 58 7.62 6.27 17.79
CA GLN A 58 8.01 5.08 18.56
C GLN A 58 6.92 4.69 19.58
N ASP A 59 5.87 5.50 19.74
CA ASP A 59 4.76 5.20 20.63
C ASP A 59 3.81 4.19 19.97
N LEU A 60 3.72 3.00 20.56
CA LEU A 60 2.85 1.91 20.11
C LEU A 60 1.37 2.32 20.02
N ALA A 61 0.90 3.22 20.88
CA ALA A 61 -0.46 3.72 20.85
C ALA A 61 -0.74 4.62 19.64
N GLU A 62 0.29 5.26 19.09
CA GLU A 62 0.20 6.10 17.90
C GLU A 62 0.45 5.33 16.61
N ILE A 63 1.32 4.30 16.63
CA ILE A 63 1.65 3.49 15.44
C ILE A 63 0.38 2.94 14.78
N ASN A 64 -0.57 2.42 15.56
CA ASN A 64 -1.83 1.90 15.01
C ASN A 64 -2.64 2.98 14.29
N ARG A 65 -2.67 4.22 14.82
CA ARG A 65 -3.35 5.35 14.16
C ARG A 65 -2.70 5.68 12.82
N TYR A 66 -1.37 5.69 12.76
CA TYR A 66 -0.64 5.87 11.51
C TYR A 66 -0.90 4.73 10.52
N ILE A 67 -0.87 3.48 10.97
CA ILE A 67 -1.14 2.33 10.09
C ILE A 67 -2.53 2.45 9.44
N GLU A 68 -3.58 2.79 10.20
CA GLU A 68 -4.91 2.99 9.65
C GLU A 68 -4.97 4.18 8.68
N ALA A 69 -4.34 5.30 9.03
CA ALA A 69 -4.24 6.45 8.12
C ALA A 69 -3.50 6.09 6.81
N GLY A 70 -2.47 5.25 6.88
CA GLY A 70 -1.75 4.73 5.72
C GLY A 70 -2.61 3.83 4.84
N LYS A 71 -3.39 2.92 5.43
CA LYS A 71 -4.36 2.09 4.71
C LYS A 71 -5.41 2.94 3.99
N GLU A 72 -5.92 3.98 4.63
CA GLU A 72 -6.82 4.93 3.96
C GLU A 72 -6.16 5.63 2.78
N GLY A 73 -4.91 6.07 2.95
CA GLY A 73 -4.12 6.69 1.88
C GLY A 73 -3.98 5.76 0.67
N LEU A 74 -3.61 4.51 0.93
CA LEU A 74 -3.51 3.45 -0.08
C LEU A 74 -4.84 3.25 -0.81
N LEU A 75 -5.96 3.11 -0.11
CA LEU A 75 -7.26 2.91 -0.75
C LEU A 75 -7.72 4.16 -1.54
N LYS A 76 -7.35 5.36 -1.11
CA LYS A 76 -7.53 6.59 -1.91
C LYS A 76 -6.69 6.56 -3.19
N ALA A 77 -5.47 6.02 -3.14
CA ALA A 77 -4.63 5.81 -4.32
C ALA A 77 -5.28 4.81 -5.28
N VAL A 78 -5.74 3.66 -4.78
CA VAL A 78 -6.45 2.64 -5.58
C VAL A 78 -7.62 3.26 -6.35
N ARG A 79 -8.45 4.08 -5.69
CA ARG A 79 -9.59 4.75 -6.33
C ARG A 79 -9.19 5.76 -7.42
N LYS A 80 -8.03 6.41 -7.29
CA LYS A 80 -7.57 7.46 -8.20
C LYS A 80 -6.64 6.96 -9.29
N TYR A 81 -6.11 5.75 -9.15
CA TYR A 81 -5.16 5.21 -10.10
C TYR A 81 -5.81 4.93 -11.46
N LYS A 82 -5.13 5.29 -12.54
CA LYS A 82 -5.57 4.97 -13.90
C LYS A 82 -4.85 3.69 -14.36
N PRO A 83 -5.55 2.56 -14.56
CA PRO A 83 -4.92 1.29 -14.93
C PRO A 83 -4.09 1.36 -16.21
N SER A 84 -4.46 2.23 -17.16
CA SER A 84 -3.74 2.46 -18.43
C SER A 84 -2.28 2.93 -18.25
N VAL A 85 -1.87 3.34 -17.04
CA VAL A 85 -0.50 3.75 -16.70
C VAL A 85 0.41 2.54 -16.41
N GLY A 86 -0.18 1.36 -16.14
CA GLY A 86 0.51 0.09 -15.89
C GLY A 86 0.78 -0.18 -14.40
N ALA A 87 0.57 -1.40 -13.92
CA ALA A 87 0.62 -1.70 -12.48
C ALA A 87 1.99 -1.47 -11.81
N ASP A 88 3.09 -1.54 -12.55
CA ASP A 88 4.44 -1.29 -11.99
C ASP A 88 4.60 0.13 -11.42
N LYS A 89 3.89 1.11 -12.00
CA LYS A 89 3.90 2.50 -11.54
C LYS A 89 2.96 2.76 -10.37
N PHE A 90 2.09 1.79 -10.04
CA PHE A 90 1.17 1.92 -8.91
C PHE A 90 1.91 2.06 -7.59
N ASN A 91 3.01 1.31 -7.39
CA ASN A 91 3.78 1.37 -6.15
C ASN A 91 4.26 2.80 -5.84
N ILE A 92 4.85 3.47 -6.84
CA ILE A 92 5.33 4.85 -6.70
C ILE A 92 4.16 5.80 -6.47
N PHE A 93 3.07 5.64 -7.22
CA PHE A 93 1.87 6.45 -7.06
C PHE A 93 1.24 6.29 -5.68
N ALA A 94 1.18 5.06 -5.14
CA ALA A 94 0.56 4.77 -3.85
C ALA A 94 1.37 5.37 -2.68
N VAL A 95 2.71 5.37 -2.77
CA VAL A 95 3.58 5.95 -1.73
C VAL A 95 3.22 7.40 -1.43
N ASP A 96 3.06 8.25 -2.45
CA ASP A 96 2.71 9.67 -2.28
C ASP A 96 1.37 9.84 -1.52
N PHE A 97 0.38 9.00 -1.82
CA PHE A 97 -0.91 9.03 -1.13
C PHE A 97 -0.83 8.53 0.31
N ILE A 98 -0.04 7.49 0.56
CA ILE A 98 0.20 6.94 1.90
C ILE A 98 0.88 8.01 2.75
N GLU A 99 2.00 8.57 2.30
CA GLU A 99 2.76 9.58 3.05
C GLU A 99 1.93 10.81 3.35
N LYS A 100 1.21 11.37 2.35
CA LYS A 100 0.28 12.48 2.57
C LYS A 100 -0.80 12.16 3.61
N SER A 101 -1.24 10.91 3.70
CA SER A 101 -2.23 10.49 4.69
C SER A 101 -1.62 10.43 6.10
N LEU A 102 -0.42 9.86 6.23
CA LEU A 102 0.32 9.80 7.48
C LEU A 102 0.70 11.20 7.99
N ASP A 103 1.15 12.10 7.12
CA ASP A 103 1.53 13.47 7.50
C ASP A 103 0.31 14.29 7.96
N ARG A 104 -0.86 14.03 7.38
CA ARG A 104 -2.12 14.63 7.86
C ARG A 104 -2.54 14.08 9.22
N CYS A 105 -2.30 12.79 9.48
CA CYS A 105 -2.52 12.18 10.78
C CYS A 105 -1.64 12.86 11.85
N GLN A 106 -0.35 13.09 11.54
CA GLN A 106 0.58 13.80 12.42
C GLN A 106 0.16 15.25 12.71
N LYS A 107 -0.29 15.98 11.69
CA LYS A 107 -0.78 17.37 11.84
C LYS A 107 -2.16 17.44 12.51
N GLY A 108 -2.77 16.30 12.78
CA GLY A 108 -4.07 16.12 13.41
C GLY A 108 -4.02 16.25 14.93
N GLY A 109 -3.60 17.41 15.43
CA GLY A 109 -4.30 17.97 16.60
C GLY A 109 -5.76 18.08 16.18
N GLY A 110 -6.60 17.16 16.66
CA GLY A 110 -7.88 16.82 16.06
C GLY A 110 -8.79 18.02 15.83
N PHE A 111 -9.81 17.83 14.99
CA PHE A 111 -10.91 18.79 14.84
C PHE A 111 -11.41 19.30 16.21
N TRP A 112 -11.46 18.43 17.21
CA TRP A 112 -11.76 18.76 18.61
C TRP A 112 -10.69 19.60 19.32
N ALA A 113 -9.40 19.37 19.08
CA ALA A 113 -8.34 20.23 19.61
C ALA A 113 -8.36 21.64 18.98
N ARG A 114 -8.89 21.78 17.76
CA ARG A 114 -9.12 23.09 17.12
C ARG A 114 -10.42 23.75 17.55
N LEU A 115 -11.43 22.99 17.97
CA LEU A 115 -12.74 23.50 18.37
C LEU A 115 -12.83 23.80 19.88
N PHE A 116 -12.03 23.12 20.70
CA PHE A 116 -12.02 23.24 22.17
C PHE A 116 -10.64 23.59 22.76
N GLY A 117 -9.63 23.83 21.93
CA GLY A 117 -8.30 24.23 22.36
C GLY A 117 -8.20 25.74 22.59
N ARG A 118 -8.60 26.17 23.79
CA ARG A 118 -8.08 27.36 24.45
C ARG A 118 -7.81 27.03 25.90
#